data_AF-A0A3D0GJQ0-F1
#
_entry.id   AF-A0A3D0GJQ0-F1
#
_cell.length_a   1.000
_cell.length_b   1.000
_cell.length_c   1.000
_cell.angle_alpha   90.00
_cell.angle_beta   90.00
_cell.angle_gamma   90.00
#
_symmetry.space_group_name_H-M   'P 1'
#
loop_
_entity.id
_entity.type
_entity.pdbx_description
1 polymer ?
#
loop_
_entity_poly.entity_id
_entity_poly.type
_entity_poly.pdbx_seq_one_letter_code
_entity_poly.pdbx_strand_id
1 'polypeptide(L)'
;MAADRTVLKDPSREARIFVDRLVVCAVLIVLAFGLIAAQYYKLQIVDYDRYAAQSDQNRLQTQPIAPRRGLIRERGGRLIAGNEPTFLLSVVAERTGGLDQVLSELQSIIELSDDDIQAFQQRR
;
A
#
# COMPACT_ATOMS: atom_id res chain seq x y z
N MET A 1 -47.72 16.11 -57.43
CA MET A 1 -46.39 15.85 -56.83
C MET A 1 -45.85 17.22 -56.43
N ALA A 2 -45.74 17.66 -55.18
CA ALA A 2 -45.59 16.98 -53.91
C ALA A 2 -46.56 17.57 -52.88
N ALA A 3 -47.10 16.72 -52.01
CA ALA A 3 -47.78 17.19 -50.81
C ALA A 3 -46.70 17.69 -49.83
N ASP A 4 -46.78 18.97 -49.49
CA ASP A 4 -45.90 19.62 -48.52
C ASP A 4 -46.02 18.91 -47.16
N ARG A 5 -44.89 18.37 -46.68
CA ARG A 5 -44.80 17.53 -45.46
C ARG A 5 -44.53 18.37 -44.20
N THR A 6 -44.95 19.63 -44.18
CA THR A 6 -44.81 20.54 -43.02
C THR A 6 -45.97 20.43 -42.02
N VAL A 7 -46.71 19.32 -42.06
CA VAL A 7 -47.85 19.05 -41.19
C VAL A 7 -47.38 18.88 -39.73
N LEU A 8 -47.59 19.94 -38.94
CA LEU A 8 -47.71 20.00 -37.48
C LEU A 8 -46.47 19.60 -36.66
N LYS A 9 -45.45 20.46 -36.68
CA LYS A 9 -44.44 20.50 -35.61
C LYS A 9 -45.06 21.17 -34.37
N ASP A 10 -45.20 20.44 -33.27
CA ASP A 10 -45.75 20.93 -32.00
C ASP A 10 -44.61 21.22 -31.00
N PRO A 11 -44.13 22.47 -30.93
CA PRO A 11 -43.00 22.83 -30.06
C PRO A 11 -43.31 22.64 -28.56
N SER A 12 -44.60 22.70 -28.17
CA SER A 12 -44.99 22.51 -26.77
C SER A 12 -44.87 21.04 -26.34
N ARG A 13 -45.13 20.10 -27.25
CA ARG A 13 -44.96 18.67 -26.99
C ARG A 13 -43.49 18.26 -26.94
N GLU A 14 -42.67 18.80 -27.83
CA GLU A 14 -41.21 18.59 -27.81
C GLU A 14 -40.58 19.14 -26.52
N ALA A 15 -40.98 20.35 -26.10
CA ALA A 15 -40.51 20.95 -24.85
C ALA A 15 -40.89 20.14 -23.62
N ARG A 16 -42.12 19.59 -23.57
CA ARG A 16 -42.57 18.74 -22.45
C ARG A 16 -41.73 17.47 -22.34
N ILE A 17 -41.51 16.77 -23.45
CA ILE A 17 -40.68 15.56 -23.46
C ILE A 17 -39.24 15.86 -23.01
N PHE A 18 -38.71 17.02 -23.39
CA PHE A 18 -37.38 17.46 -22.95
C PHE A 18 -37.34 17.72 -21.43
N VAL A 19 -38.31 18.46 -20.89
CA VAL A 19 -38.40 18.76 -19.45
C VAL A 19 -38.61 17.49 -18.64
N ASP A 20 -39.46 16.57 -19.08
CA ASP A 20 -39.68 15.29 -18.39
C ASP A 20 -38.37 14.49 -18.29
N ARG A 21 -37.61 14.40 -19.39
CA ARG A 21 -36.28 13.75 -19.38
C ARG A 21 -35.30 14.45 -18.44
N LEU A 22 -35.29 15.79 -18.44
CA LEU A 22 -34.45 16.57 -17.55
C LEU A 22 -34.76 16.29 -16.08
N VAL A 23 -36.05 16.25 -15.72
CA VAL A 23 -36.50 15.94 -14.35
C VAL A 23 -36.11 14.52 -13.97
N VAL A 24 -36.33 13.53 -14.84
CA VAL A 24 -35.92 12.15 -14.57
C VAL A 24 -34.40 12.07 -14.33
N CYS A 25 -33.59 12.68 -15.20
CA CYS A 25 -32.14 12.72 -15.02
C CYS A 25 -31.73 13.41 -13.72
N ALA A 26 -32.35 14.54 -13.37
CA ALA A 26 -32.07 15.27 -12.14
C ALA A 26 -32.38 14.42 -10.90
N VAL A 27 -33.53 13.73 -10.88
CA VAL A 27 -33.91 12.82 -9.78
C VAL A 27 -32.90 11.67 -9.66
N LEU A 28 -32.51 11.04 -10.77
CA LEU A 28 -31.52 9.97 -10.76
C LEU A 28 -30.17 10.45 -10.22
N ILE A 29 -29.73 11.65 -10.61
CA ILE A 29 -28.50 12.25 -10.09
C ILE A 29 -28.59 12.48 -8.59
N VAL A 30 -29.69 13.07 -8.10
CA VAL A 30 -29.89 13.32 -6.66
C VAL A 30 -29.89 12.01 -5.88
N LEU A 31 -30.54 10.95 -6.39
CA LEU A 31 -30.54 9.64 -5.75
C LEU A 31 -29.13 9.02 -5.73
N ALA A 32 -28.37 9.13 -6.83
CA ALA A 32 -27.01 8.63 -6.88
C ALA A 32 -26.09 9.34 -5.87
N PHE A 33 -26.16 10.67 -5.80
CA PHE A 33 -25.42 11.44 -4.79
C PHE A 33 -25.90 11.14 -3.37
N GLY A 34 -27.20 10.93 -3.16
CA GLY A 34 -27.75 10.52 -1.88
C GLY A 34 -27.21 9.18 -1.41
N LEU A 35 -27.09 8.20 -2.32
CA LEU A 35 -26.48 6.90 -2.03
C LEU A 35 -25.00 7.04 -1.64
N ILE A 36 -24.24 7.84 -2.39
CA ILE A 36 -22.83 8.10 -2.08
C ILE A 36 -22.69 8.79 -0.72
N ALA A 37 -23.53 9.78 -0.41
CA ALA A 37 -23.53 10.47 0.88
C ALA A 37 -23.87 9.52 2.04
N ALA A 38 -24.84 8.62 1.86
CA ALA A 38 -25.18 7.60 2.84
C ALA A 38 -24.01 6.62 3.07
N GLN A 39 -23.34 6.19 2.00
CA GLN A 39 -22.17 5.33 2.11
C GLN A 39 -21.01 6.04 2.81
N TYR A 40 -20.80 7.33 2.52
CA TYR A 40 -19.79 8.15 3.19
C TYR A 40 -20.10 8.31 4.68
N TYR A 41 -21.35 8.62 5.04
CA TYR A 41 -21.80 8.70 6.42
C TYR A 41 -21.54 7.39 7.18
N LYS A 42 -21.86 6.26 6.55
CA LYS A 42 -21.58 4.94 7.14
C LYS A 42 -20.09 4.79 7.44
N LEU A 43 -19.22 5.06 6.47
CA LEU A 43 -17.78 4.89 6.65
C LEU A 43 -17.20 5.82 7.72
N GLN A 44 -17.71 7.05 7.78
CA GLN A 44 -17.17 8.11 8.65
C GLN A 44 -17.73 8.14 10.05
N ILE A 45 -18.97 7.69 10.27
CA ILE A 45 -19.64 7.81 11.58
C ILE A 45 -19.95 6.42 12.14
N VAL A 46 -20.56 5.53 11.35
CA VAL A 46 -20.94 4.19 11.84
C VAL A 46 -19.71 3.31 12.03
N ASP A 47 -18.81 3.31 11.04
CA ASP A 47 -17.62 2.45 11.05
C ASP A 47 -16.36 3.19 11.58
N TYR A 48 -16.51 4.41 12.11
CA TYR A 48 -15.40 5.26 12.57
C TYR A 48 -14.46 4.53 13.54
N ASP A 49 -15.00 4.01 14.64
CA ASP A 49 -14.21 3.39 15.71
C ASP A 49 -13.39 2.21 15.20
N ARG A 50 -13.97 1.44 14.27
CA ARG A 50 -13.31 0.29 13.65
C ARG A 50 -12.10 0.73 12.83
N TYR A 51 -12.27 1.72 11.96
CA TYR A 51 -11.18 2.18 11.09
C TYR A 51 -10.13 2.99 11.85
N ALA A 52 -10.53 3.72 12.89
CA ALA A 52 -9.60 4.39 13.80
C ALA A 52 -8.71 3.38 14.53
N ALA A 53 -9.30 2.33 15.11
CA ALA A 53 -8.55 1.28 15.79
C ALA A 53 -7.59 0.53 14.86
N GLN A 54 -8.02 0.22 13.63
CA GLN A 54 -7.14 -0.41 12.62
C GLN A 54 -5.98 0.51 12.21
N SER A 55 -6.23 1.81 12.10
CA SER A 55 -5.17 2.79 11.82
C SER A 55 -4.15 2.85 12.97
N ASP A 56 -4.62 2.83 14.22
CA ASP A 56 -3.74 2.83 15.39
C ASP A 56 -2.90 1.54 15.48
N GLN A 57 -3.46 0.37 15.13
CA GLN A 57 -2.70 -0.88 15.05
C GLN A 57 -1.63 -0.84 13.96
N ASN A 58 -1.92 -0.20 12.81
CA ASN A 58 -0.92 0.02 11.77
C ASN A 58 0.17 1.01 12.21
N ARG A 59 -0.17 2.00 13.04
CA ARG A 59 0.79 2.98 13.60
C ARG A 59 1.66 2.39 14.69
N LEU A 60 1.12 1.47 15.49
CA LEU A 60 1.78 0.87 16.64
C LEU A 60 2.10 -0.60 16.35
N GLN A 61 3.07 -0.84 15.45
CA GLN A 61 3.71 -2.16 15.40
C GLN A 61 4.50 -2.36 16.69
N THR A 62 3.92 -3.09 17.62
CA THR A 62 4.60 -3.46 18.86
C THR A 62 5.64 -4.50 18.50
N GLN A 63 6.90 -4.10 18.34
CA GLN A 63 8.01 -5.03 18.16
C GLN A 63 8.47 -5.51 19.55
N PRO A 64 8.17 -6.76 19.95
CA PRO A 64 8.70 -7.28 21.19
C PRO A 64 10.22 -7.39 21.08
N ILE A 65 10.94 -6.64 21.91
CA ILE A 65 12.39 -6.79 22.04
C ILE A 65 12.63 -8.02 22.91
N ALA A 66 13.19 -9.07 22.33
CA ALA A 66 13.56 -10.25 23.10
C ALA A 66 14.58 -9.88 24.20
N PRO A 67 14.42 -10.40 25.43
CA PRO A 67 15.38 -10.13 26.49
C PRO A 67 16.76 -10.69 26.10
N ARG A 68 17.83 -10.00 26.51
CA ARG A 68 19.20 -10.49 26.28
C ARG A 68 19.40 -11.83 26.99
N ARG A 69 19.93 -12.83 26.29
CA ARG A 69 20.31 -14.12 26.89
C ARG A 69 21.30 -13.91 28.04
N GLY A 70 21.10 -14.64 29.14
CA GLY A 70 22.02 -14.60 30.27
C GLY A 70 23.42 -15.14 29.92
N LEU A 71 24.43 -14.64 30.61
CA LEU A 71 25.81 -15.10 30.49
C LEU A 71 26.02 -16.35 31.36
N ILE A 72 26.50 -17.45 30.77
CA ILE A 72 26.86 -18.66 31.50
C ILE A 72 28.33 -18.56 31.91
N ARG A 73 28.59 -18.56 33.22
CA ARG A 73 29.93 -18.53 33.79
C ARG A 73 30.25 -19.82 34.53
N GLU A 74 31.50 -20.24 34.45
CA GLU A 74 32.05 -21.28 35.31
C GLU A 74 32.17 -20.78 36.77
N ARG A 75 32.34 -21.69 37.74
CA ARG A 75 32.56 -21.34 39.16
C ARG A 75 33.75 -20.38 39.37
N GLY A 76 34.77 -20.43 38.51
CA GLY A 76 35.93 -19.53 38.53
C GLY A 76 35.72 -18.18 37.84
N GLY A 77 34.50 -17.85 37.40
CA GLY A 77 34.17 -16.57 36.77
C GLY A 77 34.44 -16.47 35.26
N ARG A 78 35.05 -17.50 34.65
CA ARG A 78 35.28 -17.61 33.20
C ARG A 78 33.97 -17.77 32.44
N LEU A 79 33.80 -17.00 31.36
CA LEU A 79 32.62 -17.06 30.49
C LEU A 79 32.67 -18.34 29.63
N ILE A 80 31.63 -19.16 29.69
CA ILE A 80 31.48 -20.39 28.89
C ILE A 80 30.55 -20.13 27.70
N ALA A 81 29.47 -19.37 27.91
CA ALA A 81 28.57 -18.97 26.83
C ALA A 81 28.05 -17.55 27.08
N GLY A 82 28.13 -16.71 26.07
CA GLY A 82 27.60 -15.35 26.09
C GLY A 82 27.12 -14.93 24.71
N ASN A 83 26.59 -13.72 24.63
CA ASN A 83 26.22 -13.14 23.35
C ASN A 83 27.49 -12.54 22.72
N GLU A 84 27.87 -13.06 21.55
CA GLU A 84 28.89 -12.46 20.70
C GLU A 84 28.20 -11.64 19.60
N PRO A 85 28.66 -10.41 19.31
CA PRO A 85 28.06 -9.59 18.27
C PRO A 85 28.31 -10.23 16.90
N THR A 86 27.23 -10.60 16.21
CA THR A 86 27.28 -11.01 14.80
C THR A 86 26.92 -9.81 13.93
N PHE A 87 27.77 -9.50 12.95
CA PHE A 87 27.53 -8.42 11.98
C PHE A 87 27.03 -9.02 10.67
N LEU A 88 25.91 -8.49 10.15
CA LEU A 88 25.36 -8.86 8.85
C LEU A 88 25.37 -7.62 7.95
N LEU A 89 26.03 -7.71 6.80
CA LEU A 89 25.95 -6.69 5.76
C LEU A 89 24.81 -7.05 4.81
N SER A 90 23.85 -6.15 4.64
CA SER A 90 22.71 -6.31 3.73
C SER A 90 22.71 -5.17 2.71
N VAL A 91 22.42 -5.51 1.45
CA VAL A 91 22.40 -4.56 0.34
C VAL A 91 21.04 -4.59 -0.36
N VAL A 92 20.55 -3.44 -0.79
CA VAL A 92 19.29 -3.30 -1.55
C VAL A 92 19.66 -2.90 -2.97
N ALA A 93 19.50 -3.82 -3.93
CA ALA A 93 20.02 -3.70 -5.29
C ALA A 93 19.49 -2.47 -6.04
N GLU A 94 18.26 -2.04 -5.75
CA GLU A 94 17.63 -0.87 -6.38
C GLU A 94 18.28 0.45 -5.96
N ARG A 95 19.02 0.46 -4.84
CA ARG A 95 19.66 1.66 -4.29
C ARG A 95 21.16 1.75 -4.60
N THR A 96 21.75 0.72 -5.19
CA THR A 96 23.20 0.64 -5.37
C THR A 96 23.73 1.18 -6.69
N GLY A 97 22.87 1.53 -7.65
CA GLY A 97 23.32 2.05 -8.95
C GLY A 97 24.15 1.08 -9.81
N GLY A 98 24.44 -0.12 -9.30
CA GLY A 98 25.29 -1.13 -9.90
C GLY A 98 25.82 -2.10 -8.85
N LEU A 99 25.16 -3.26 -8.72
CA LEU A 99 25.51 -4.26 -7.70
C LEU A 99 26.93 -4.82 -7.89
N ASP A 100 27.34 -5.05 -9.13
CA ASP A 100 28.67 -5.60 -9.46
C ASP A 100 29.81 -4.66 -9.05
N GLN A 101 29.58 -3.35 -9.14
CA GLN A 101 30.55 -2.33 -8.71
C GLN A 101 30.66 -2.27 -7.19
N VAL A 102 29.54 -2.39 -6.48
CA VAL A 102 29.55 -2.48 -5.01
C VAL A 102 30.23 -3.76 -4.53
N LEU A 103 30.04 -4.88 -5.23
CA LEU A 103 30.72 -6.13 -4.90
C LEU A 103 32.24 -6.05 -5.11
N SER A 104 32.71 -5.44 -6.20
CA SER A 104 34.15 -5.28 -6.45
C SER A 104 34.81 -4.32 -5.45
N GLU A 105 34.13 -3.25 -5.04
CA GLU A 105 34.60 -2.37 -3.96
C GLU A 105 34.65 -3.11 -2.62
N LEU A 106 33.63 -3.92 -2.30
CA LEU A 106 33.58 -4.71 -1.05
C LEU A 106 34.71 -5.75 -0.98
N GLN A 107 35.06 -6.41 -2.09
CA GLN A 107 36.20 -7.34 -2.15
C GLN A 107 37.54 -6.71 -1.71
N SER A 108 37.68 -5.39 -1.83
CA SER A 108 38.90 -4.68 -1.40
C SER A 108 38.95 -4.41 0.12
N ILE A 109 37.81 -4.49 0.80
CA ILE A 109 37.65 -4.15 2.22
C ILE A 109 37.46 -5.42 3.06
N ILE A 110 36.80 -6.43 2.50
CA ILE A 110 36.51 -7.71 3.16
C ILE A 110 36.98 -8.87 2.28
N GLU A 111 37.54 -9.91 2.90
CA GLU A 111 37.85 -11.16 2.21
C GLU A 111 36.54 -11.85 1.82
N LEU A 112 36.16 -11.71 0.56
CA LEU A 112 35.05 -12.45 -0.06
C LEU A 112 35.65 -13.50 -0.97
N SER A 113 35.35 -14.77 -0.72
CA SER A 113 35.74 -15.84 -1.65
C SER A 113 34.86 -15.82 -2.90
N ASP A 114 35.36 -16.41 -3.99
CA ASP A 114 34.56 -16.58 -5.22
C ASP A 114 33.29 -17.42 -4.95
N ASP A 115 33.36 -18.36 -4.00
CA ASP A 115 32.23 -19.18 -3.57
C ASP A 115 31.15 -18.34 -2.86
N ASP A 116 31.54 -17.35 -2.05
CA ASP A 116 30.60 -16.45 -1.37
C ASP A 116 29.84 -15.58 -2.37
N ILE A 117 30.52 -15.14 -3.43
CA ILE A 117 29.93 -14.33 -4.50
C ILE A 117 28.98 -15.18 -5.34
N GLN A 118 29.36 -16.41 -5.69
CA GLN A 118 28.47 -17.33 -6.40
C GLN A 118 27.23 -17.65 -5.55
N ALA A 119 27.39 -17.91 -4.26
CA ALA A 119 26.27 -18.17 -3.35
C ALA A 119 25.35 -16.95 -3.21
N PHE A 120 25.90 -15.73 -3.19
CA PHE A 120 25.12 -14.49 -3.19
C PHE A 120 24.35 -14.31 -4.50
N GLN A 121 24.99 -14.56 -5.65
CA GLN A 121 24.35 -14.47 -6.97
C GLN A 121 23.25 -15.52 -7.18
N GLN A 122 23.39 -16.72 -6.61
CA GLN A 122 22.36 -17.77 -6.67
C GLN A 122 21.13 -17.48 -5.79
N ARG A 123 21.28 -16.66 -4.74
CA ARG A 123 20.20 -16.28 -3.82
C ARG A 123 19.44 -15.03 -4.26
N ARG A 124 19.94 -14.33 -5.28
CA ARG A 124 19.26 -13.21 -5.94
C ARG A 124 18.04 -13.70 -6.71
#